data_AF-A0A521W967-F1
#
_entry.id   AF-A0A521W967-F1
#
_cell.length_a   1.000
_cell.length_b   1.000
_cell.length_c   1.000
_cell.angle_alpha   90.00
_cell.angle_beta   90.00
_cell.angle_gamma   90.00
#
_symmetry.space_group_name_H-M   'P 1'
#
loop_
_entity.id
_entity.type
_entity.pdbx_description
1 polymer ?
#
loop_
_entity_poly.entity_id
_entity_poly.type
_entity_poly.pdbx_seq_one_letter_code
_entity_poly.pdbx_strand_id
1 'polypeptide(L)' 'MTPGQLRWRCRRGMKELDLVLGSWLERRWDGADAGRRAAFERLLEEQDPEIAAWLLGRQRPADPSLAALVDELVSGRA' A
#
# COMPACT_ATOMS: atom_id res chain seq x y z
N MET A 1 10.69 -8.14 -4.43
CA MET A 1 11.49 -6.93 -4.72
C MET A 1 12.43 -6.59 -3.55
N THR A 2 13.47 -5.76 -3.73
CA THR A 2 14.28 -5.25 -2.61
C THR A 2 13.59 -4.08 -1.88
N PRO A 3 13.88 -3.84 -0.58
CA PRO A 3 13.31 -2.71 0.17
C PRO A 3 13.57 -1.34 -0.47
N GLY A 4 14.75 -1.16 -1.09
CA GLY A 4 15.09 0.07 -1.81
C GLY A 4 14.22 0.29 -3.06
N GLN A 5 13.90 -0.77 -3.80
CA GLN A 5 12.99 -0.68 -4.95
C GLN A 5 11.54 -0.39 -4.53
N LEU A 6 11.08 -0.95 -3.41
CA LEU A 6 9.75 -0.68 -2.87
C LEU A 6 9.63 0.78 -2.45
N ARG A 7 10.63 1.30 -1.73
CA ARG A 7 10.66 2.72 -1.34
C ARG A 7 10.62 3.64 -2.55
N TRP A 8 11.31 3.28 -3.64
CA TRP A 8 11.24 4.05 -4.88
C TRP A 8 9.85 4.00 -5.54
N ARG A 9 9.18 2.84 -5.57
CA ARG A 9 7.81 2.71 -6.11
C ARG A 9 6.74 3.41 -5.26
N CYS A 10 7.02 3.67 -3.98
CA CYS A 10 6.13 4.47 -3.13
C CYS A 10 6.15 5.96 -3.52
N ARG A 11 7.21 6.44 -4.18
CA ARG A 11 7.35 7.83 -4.64
C ARG A 11 6.43 8.12 -5.81
N ARG A 12 5.19 8.42 -5.48
CA ARG A 12 4.10 8.72 -6.41
C ARG A 12 3.88 10.23 -6.53
N GLY A 13 3.15 10.66 -7.57
CA GLY A 13 2.89 12.09 -7.83
C GLY A 13 2.10 12.79 -6.72
N MET A 14 1.42 12.03 -5.86
CA MET A 14 0.66 12.52 -4.72
C MET A 14 1.41 12.29 -3.40
N LYS A 15 1.73 13.38 -2.69
CA LYS A 15 2.43 13.36 -1.39
C LYS A 15 1.71 12.49 -0.35
N GLU A 16 0.39 12.46 -0.40
CA GLU A 16 -0.40 11.66 0.55
C GLU A 16 -0.22 10.15 0.36
N LEU A 17 -0.10 9.70 -0.89
CA LEU A 17 0.18 8.30 -1.20
C LEU A 17 1.59 7.91 -0.75
N ASP A 18 2.58 8.77 -1.03
CA ASP A 18 3.97 8.54 -0.61
C ASP A 18 4.08 8.40 0.92
N LEU A 19 3.39 9.26 1.67
CA LEU A 19 3.36 9.18 3.14
C LEU A 19 2.70 7.89 3.63
N VAL A 20 1.53 7.52 3.09
CA VAL A 20 0.79 6.32 3.55
C VAL A 20 1.57 5.04 3.23
N LEU A 21 2.01 4.89 1.98
CA LEU A 21 2.73 3.71 1.51
C LEU A 21 4.11 3.60 2.16
N GLY A 22 4.84 4.72 2.22
CA GLY A 22 6.16 4.78 2.85
C GLY A 22 6.10 4.45 4.33
N SER A 23 5.11 4.99 5.05
CA SER A 23 4.99 4.75 6.48
C SER A 23 4.55 3.33 6.83
N TRP A 24 3.74 2.69 5.98
CA TRP A 24 3.46 1.26 6.11
C TRP A 24 4.70 0.41 5.80
N LEU A 25 5.43 0.73 4.73
CA LEU A 25 6.68 0.04 4.39
C LEU A 25 7.70 0.12 5.53
N GLU A 26 7.86 1.28 6.17
CA GLU A 26 8.85 1.43 7.26
C GLU A 26 8.42 0.74 8.56
N ARG A 27 7.12 0.69 8.87
CA ARG A 27 6.63 0.18 10.16
C ARG A 27 6.15 -1.27 10.14
N ARG A 28 5.69 -1.77 9.00
CA ARG A 28 5.00 -3.06 8.89
C ARG A 28 5.74 -4.06 8.01
N TRP A 29 6.59 -3.62 7.08
CA TRP A 29 7.28 -4.52 6.14
C TRP A 29 8.16 -5.59 6.81
N ASP A 30 8.88 -5.20 7.87
CA ASP A 30 9.78 -6.10 8.58
C ASP A 30 9.02 -7.26 9.24
N GLY A 31 7.87 -6.97 9.86
CA GLY A 31 6.97 -7.95 10.46
C GLY A 31 5.89 -8.52 9.53
N ALA A 32 5.86 -8.11 8.27
CA ALA A 32 4.89 -8.59 7.29
C ALA A 32 5.24 -10.00 6.81
N ASP A 33 4.27 -10.91 6.88
CA ASP A 33 4.38 -12.24 6.29
C ASP A 33 4.40 -12.17 4.75
N ALA A 34 4.83 -13.26 4.10
CA ALA A 34 4.90 -13.37 2.64
C ALA A 34 3.59 -12.97 1.94
N GLY A 35 2.43 -13.30 2.51
CA GLY A 35 1.13 -12.90 1.95
C GLY A 35 0.93 -11.37 1.92
N ARG A 36 1.29 -10.67 3.00
CA ARG A 36 1.18 -9.20 3.08
C ARG A 36 2.19 -8.51 2.16
N ARG A 37 3.42 -9.04 2.10
CA ARG A 37 4.46 -8.52 1.20
C ARG A 37 4.01 -8.63 -0.27
N ALA A 38 3.47 -9.78 -0.66
CA ALA A 38 2.92 -9.99 -2.00
C ALA A 38 1.74 -9.07 -2.29
N ALA A 39 0.82 -8.88 -1.33
CA ALA A 39 -0.30 -7.94 -1.50
C ALA A 39 0.18 -6.49 -1.68
N PHE A 40 1.23 -6.08 -0.96
CA PHE A 40 1.81 -4.75 -1.08
C PHE A 40 2.55 -4.56 -2.41
N GLU A 41 3.27 -5.58 -2.86
CA GLU A 41 3.88 -5.57 -4.20
C GLU A 41 2.81 -5.38 -5.28
N ARG A 42 1.69 -6.11 -5.20
CA ARG A 42 0.55 -5.96 -6.12
C ARG A 42 -0.08 -4.58 -6.03
N LEU A 43 -0.25 -4.03 -4.82
CA LEU A 43 -0.74 -2.66 -4.63
C LEU A 43 0.16 -1.65 -5.35
N LEU A 44 1.48 -1.87 -5.35
CA LEU A 44 2.43 -1.00 -6.05
C LEU A 44 2.44 -1.17 -7.58
N GLU A 45 1.80 -2.21 -8.12
CA GLU A 45 1.57 -2.38 -9.56
C GLU A 45 0.35 -1.58 -10.04
N GLU A 46 -0.54 -1.21 -9.12
CA GLU A 46 -1.77 -0.47 -9.42
C GLU A 46 -1.50 1.03 -9.63
N GLN A 47 -2.43 1.67 -10.35
CA GLN A 47 -2.32 3.08 -10.71
C GLN A 47 -2.64 4.01 -9.53
N ASP A 48 -1.98 5.16 -9.49
CA ASP A 48 -2.19 6.21 -8.47
C ASP A 48 -3.68 6.53 -8.17
N PRO A 49 -4.56 6.76 -9.18
CA PRO A 49 -5.97 7.05 -8.92
C PRO A 49 -6.74 5.89 -8.29
N GLU A 50 -6.44 4.64 -8.65
CA GLU A 50 -7.10 3.46 -8.07
C GLU A 50 -6.72 3.30 -6.60
N ILE A 51 -5.43 3.40 -6.28
CA ILE A 51 -4.95 3.33 -4.89
C ILE A 51 -5.56 4.45 -4.07
N ALA A 52 -5.62 5.68 -4.59
CA ALA A 52 -6.28 6.79 -3.92
C ALA A 52 -7.77 6.52 -3.69
N ALA A 53 -8.47 5.96 -4.67
CA ALA A 53 -9.89 5.60 -4.53
C ALA A 53 -10.11 4.54 -3.44
N TRP A 54 -9.23 3.54 -3.33
CA TRP A 54 -9.28 2.52 -2.28
C TRP A 54 -8.99 3.09 -0.89
N LEU A 55 -7.96 3.92 -0.77
CA LEU A 55 -7.61 4.58 0.49
C LEU A 55 -8.68 5.56 0.98
N LEU A 56 -9.46 6.14 0.05
CA LEU A 56 -10.61 7.00 0.37
C LEU A 56 -11.91 6.22 0.59
N GLY A 57 -11.89 4.88 0.46
CA GLY A 57 -13.08 4.03 0.59
C GLY A 57 -14.11 4.22 -0.54
N ARG A 58 -13.73 4.86 -1.66
CA ARG A 58 -14.60 5.05 -2.83
C ARG A 58 -14.74 3.79 -3.67
N GLN A 59 -13.73 2.94 -3.64
CA GLN A 59 -13.69 1.64 -4.29
C GLN A 59 -13.06 0.60 -3.36
N ARG A 60 -13.23 -0.67 -3.70
CA ARG A 60 -12.61 -1.79 -3.01
C ARG A 60 -11.90 -2.68 -4.01
N PRO A 61 -10.63 -3.07 -3.76
CA PRO A 61 -9.95 -4.02 -4.64
C PRO A 61 -10.68 -5.36 -4.64
N ALA A 62 -10.70 -6.02 -5.80
CA ALA A 62 -11.35 -7.32 -5.98
C ALA A 62 -10.61 -8.45 -5.24
N ASP A 63 -9.29 -8.31 -5.07
CA ASP A 63 -8.49 -9.27 -4.35
C ASP A 63 -8.63 -9.06 -2.83
N PRO A 64 -9.01 -10.10 -2.06
CA PRO A 64 -9.26 -9.97 -0.63
C PRO A 64 -7.99 -9.68 0.18
N SER A 65 -6.82 -10.08 -0.30
CA SER A 65 -5.54 -9.81 0.36
C SER A 65 -5.16 -8.34 0.22
N LEU A 66 -5.39 -7.76 -0.97
CA LEU A 66 -5.30 -6.32 -1.22
C LEU A 66 -6.32 -5.54 -0.39
N ALA A 67 -7.56 -6.02 -0.31
CA ALA A 67 -8.61 -5.36 0.47
C ALA A 67 -8.24 -5.29 1.96
N ALA A 68 -7.71 -6.38 2.52
CA ALA A 68 -7.23 -6.40 3.91
C ALA A 68 -6.03 -5.45 4.12
N LEU A 69 -5.12 -5.37 3.16
CA LEU A 69 -3.98 -4.45 3.22
C LEU A 69 -4.42 -2.98 3.14
N VAL A 70 -5.34 -2.64 2.24
CA VAL A 70 -5.92 -1.30 2.14
C VAL A 70 -6.60 -0.91 3.44
N ASP A 71 -7.38 -1.83 4.04
CA ASP A 71 -8.04 -1.59 5.32
C ASP A 71 -7.01 -1.30 6.44
N GLU A 72 -5.91 -2.06 6.48
CA GLU A 72 -4.80 -1.84 7.40
C GLU A 72 -4.12 -0.47 7.19
N LEU A 73 -3.94 -0.06 5.92
CA LEU A 73 -3.38 1.25 5.55
C LEU A 73 -4.29 2.41 5.99
N VAL A 74 -5.60 2.25 5.85
CA VAL A 74 -6.59 3.28 6.25
C VAL A 74 -6.73 3.34 7.77
N SER A 75 -6.80 2.17 8.44
CA SER A 75 -6.90 2.09 9.90
C SER A 75 -5.64 2.61 10.61
N GLY A 76 -4.47 2.54 9.98
CA GLY A 76 -3.20 3.04 10.54
C GLY A 76 -2.98 4.55 10.42
N ARG A 77 -3.98 5.32 9.95
CA ARG A 77 -3.94 6.80 9.84
C ARG A 77 -4.47 7.53 11.10
N ALA A 78 -4.81 6.81 12.17
CA ALA A 78 -5.27 7.35 13.46
C ALA A 78 -4.14 7.57 14.46
#